data_AF-A0A1Y3E530-F1
#
_entry.id   AF-A0A1Y3E530-F1
#
_cell.length_a   1.000
_cell.length_b   1.000
_cell.length_c   1.000
_cell.angle_alpha   90.00
_cell.angle_beta   90.00
_cell.angle_gamma   90.00
#
_symmetry.space_group_name_H-M   'P 1'
#
loop_
_entity.id
_entity.type
_entity.pdbx_description
1 polymer ?
#
loop_
_entity_poly.entity_id
_entity_poly.type
_entity_poly.pdbx_seq_one_letter_code
_entity_poly.pdbx_strand_id
1 'polypeptide(L)'
;METAEKPKSLTEDEAKVYDRQMRLWGVNGQKKIREFSVILCGVNDIGAEMAKNLILSGIKQLTLIDDTVVNDERTSLLIKKNSIGMLRSEASREVCQQFNPSVEVKVESVKSLNETLLEGCDLLVDANGNFKFSLHLHHLCSVSKVSYMCCTSLGVYSFYSMNCFSSNEDKNFEVPTKALHLDDSGKNSDVDREIVNLVNNKQFRSVKKCFLIICAKLLFEMKHDRMLDFKRHPDDADEFLAMFDKVKARIMDRSDVKIAKEELMNDSDSS
;
A
#
# COMPACT_ATOMS: atom_id res chain seq x y z
N MET A 1 37.46 0.46 -17.53
CA MET A 1 36.71 -0.73 -17.96
C MET A 1 35.85 -1.12 -16.79
N GLU A 2 34.58 -0.74 -16.81
CA GLU A 2 33.61 -1.14 -15.79
C GLU A 2 32.49 -1.83 -16.57
N THR A 3 32.55 -3.15 -16.58
CA THR A 3 31.57 -4.00 -17.24
C THR A 3 30.29 -3.97 -16.41
N ALA A 4 29.39 -3.04 -16.74
CA ALA A 4 28.01 -3.12 -16.28
C ALA A 4 27.44 -4.47 -16.75
N GLU A 5 27.11 -5.36 -15.82
CA GLU A 5 26.49 -6.65 -16.12
C GLU A 5 25.20 -6.38 -16.91
N LYS A 6 25.12 -6.94 -18.12
CA LYS A 6 23.88 -6.88 -18.92
C LYS A 6 22.75 -7.56 -18.12
N PRO A 7 21.53 -7.01 -18.13
CA PRO A 7 20.40 -7.62 -17.44
C PRO A 7 20.23 -9.05 -17.95
N LYS A 8 20.25 -10.02 -17.02
CA LYS A 8 20.14 -11.46 -17.32
C LYS A 8 18.93 -11.70 -18.21
N SER A 9 19.18 -12.21 -19.42
CA SER A 9 18.12 -12.65 -20.32
C SER A 9 17.21 -13.67 -19.62
N LEU A 10 15.91 -13.63 -19.91
CA LEU A 10 14.94 -14.62 -19.44
C LEU A 10 15.40 -16.02 -19.85
N THR A 11 15.32 -17.00 -18.94
CA THR A 11 15.52 -18.40 -19.30
C THR A 11 14.35 -18.89 -20.16
N GLU A 12 14.53 -19.98 -20.91
CA GLU A 12 13.43 -20.56 -21.71
C GLU A 12 12.24 -20.98 -20.85
N ASP A 13 12.49 -21.46 -19.63
CA ASP A 13 11.43 -21.88 -18.71
C ASP A 13 10.70 -20.66 -18.13
N GLU A 14 11.40 -19.60 -17.75
CA GLU A 14 10.77 -18.33 -17.34
C GLU A 14 9.96 -17.71 -18.47
N ALA A 15 10.47 -17.78 -19.71
CA ALA A 15 9.76 -17.26 -20.88
C ALA A 15 8.44 -18.00 -21.11
N LYS A 16 8.39 -19.32 -20.87
CA LYS A 16 7.15 -20.11 -20.92
C LYS A 16 6.18 -19.74 -19.80
N VAL A 17 6.68 -19.59 -18.57
CA VAL A 17 5.86 -19.23 -17.40
C VAL A 17 5.21 -17.86 -17.60
N TYR A 18 6.00 -16.86 -18.05
CA TYR A 18 5.54 -15.49 -18.20
C TYR A 18 4.99 -15.15 -19.60
N ASP A 19 4.79 -16.12 -20.50
CA ASP A 19 4.36 -15.85 -21.88
C ASP A 19 3.08 -14.99 -21.94
N ARG A 20 2.07 -15.33 -21.13
CA ARG A 20 0.78 -14.64 -21.13
C ARG A 20 0.89 -13.18 -20.67
N GLN A 21 1.67 -12.92 -19.62
CA GLN A 21 1.83 -11.56 -19.11
C GLN A 21 2.81 -10.73 -19.97
N MET A 22 3.81 -11.36 -20.59
CA MET A 22 4.69 -10.70 -21.57
C MET A 22 3.94 -10.23 -22.82
N ARG A 23 2.81 -10.87 -23.19
CA ARG A 23 1.95 -10.36 -24.27
C ARG A 23 1.28 -9.02 -23.93
N LEU A 24 1.14 -8.70 -22.64
CA LEU A 24 0.54 -7.45 -22.18
C LEU A 24 1.55 -6.32 -22.10
N TRP A 25 2.66 -6.50 -21.38
CA TRP A 25 3.67 -5.45 -21.12
C TRP A 25 4.99 -5.64 -21.86
N GLY A 26 5.07 -6.64 -22.74
CA GLY A 26 6.27 -6.94 -23.52
C GLY A 26 7.41 -7.56 -22.71
N VAL A 27 8.41 -8.05 -23.43
CA VAL A 27 9.62 -8.65 -22.83
C VAL A 27 10.38 -7.64 -21.95
N ASN A 28 10.44 -6.37 -22.37
CA ASN A 28 11.12 -5.32 -21.61
C ASN A 28 10.39 -5.00 -20.29
N GLY A 29 9.06 -5.03 -20.28
CA GLY A 29 8.29 -4.88 -19.04
C GLY A 29 8.61 -5.99 -18.05
N GLN A 30 8.66 -7.24 -18.52
CA GLN A 30 8.99 -8.38 -17.68
C GLN A 30 10.42 -8.32 -17.13
N LYS A 31 11.39 -7.85 -17.92
CA LYS A 31 12.76 -7.64 -17.44
C LYS A 31 12.83 -6.66 -16.27
N LYS A 32 12.09 -5.54 -16.35
CA LYS A 32 12.01 -4.57 -15.25
C LYS A 32 11.36 -5.18 -14.01
N ILE A 33 10.28 -5.95 -14.18
CA ILE A 33 9.62 -6.64 -13.06
C ILE A 33 10.61 -7.58 -12.35
N ARG A 34 11.42 -8.34 -13.10
CA ARG A 34 12.44 -9.26 -12.54
C ARG A 34 13.59 -8.60 -11.79
N GLU A 35 13.74 -7.29 -11.92
CA GLU A 35 14.73 -6.51 -11.17
C GLU A 35 14.11 -5.84 -9.93
N PHE A 36 12.78 -5.79 -9.87
CA PHE A 36 12.01 -5.08 -8.86
C PHE A 36 12.01 -5.81 -7.52
N SER A 37 12.31 -5.11 -6.43
CA SER A 37 12.37 -5.63 -5.06
C SER A 37 11.32 -4.93 -4.19
N VAL A 38 10.56 -5.72 -3.43
CA VAL A 38 9.41 -5.23 -2.64
C VAL A 38 9.54 -5.63 -1.18
N ILE A 39 9.28 -4.68 -0.28
CA ILE A 39 9.04 -4.95 1.15
C ILE A 39 7.54 -4.88 1.40
N LEU A 40 6.95 -5.92 2.00
CA LEU A 40 5.55 -5.97 2.39
C LEU A 40 5.44 -5.99 3.92
N CYS A 41 4.90 -4.92 4.49
CA CYS A 41 4.60 -4.78 5.91
C CYS A 41 3.14 -5.19 6.17
N GLY A 42 2.94 -6.28 6.90
CA GLY A 42 1.64 -6.87 7.19
C GLY A 42 1.24 -7.96 6.18
N VAL A 43 1.11 -9.20 6.68
CA VAL A 43 0.69 -10.38 5.90
C VAL A 43 -0.68 -10.86 6.39
N ASN A 44 -1.60 -9.90 6.55
CA ASN A 44 -3.03 -10.15 6.75
C ASN A 44 -3.70 -10.53 5.41
N ASP A 45 -5.03 -10.60 5.39
CA ASP A 45 -5.81 -11.06 4.25
C ASP A 45 -5.49 -10.26 2.96
N ILE A 46 -5.32 -8.94 3.09
CA ILE A 46 -4.95 -8.06 1.96
C ILE A 46 -3.49 -8.27 1.59
N GLY A 47 -2.59 -8.26 2.57
CA GLY A 47 -1.16 -8.48 2.37
C GLY A 47 -0.88 -9.82 1.69
N ALA A 48 -1.62 -10.86 2.05
CA ALA A 48 -1.50 -12.19 1.47
C ALA A 48 -1.89 -12.22 -0.01
N GLU A 49 -2.98 -11.55 -0.38
CA GLU A 49 -3.39 -11.37 -1.78
C GLU A 49 -2.37 -10.56 -2.58
N MET A 50 -1.80 -9.51 -1.98
CA MET A 50 -0.74 -8.72 -2.60
C MET A 50 0.54 -9.55 -2.81
N ALA A 51 0.99 -10.28 -1.79
CA ALA A 51 2.16 -11.16 -1.87
C ALA A 51 2.00 -12.20 -2.99
N LYS A 52 0.84 -12.86 -3.05
CA LYS A 52 0.52 -13.81 -4.13
C LYS A 52 0.68 -13.18 -5.51
N ASN A 53 0.07 -12.02 -5.74
CA ASN A 53 0.11 -11.37 -7.06
C ASN A 53 1.51 -10.86 -7.42
N LEU A 54 2.27 -10.34 -6.45
CA LEU A 54 3.65 -9.91 -6.64
C LEU A 54 4.58 -11.07 -7.02
N ILE A 55 4.47 -12.18 -6.30
CA ILE A 55 5.27 -13.39 -6.56
C ILE A 55 4.95 -14.00 -7.92
N LEU A 56 3.66 -14.13 -8.25
CA LEU A 56 3.22 -14.67 -9.55
C LEU A 56 3.62 -13.76 -10.72
N SER A 57 3.78 -12.45 -10.48
CA SER A 57 4.29 -11.51 -11.49
C SER A 57 5.78 -11.72 -11.79
N GLY A 58 6.53 -12.37 -10.90
CA GLY A 58 7.94 -12.69 -11.09
C GLY A 58 8.88 -11.54 -10.75
N ILE A 59 8.66 -10.88 -9.62
CA ILE A 59 9.58 -9.88 -9.07
C ILE A 59 10.93 -10.50 -8.66
N LYS A 60 11.96 -9.68 -8.43
CA LYS A 60 13.25 -10.17 -7.95
C LYS A 60 13.15 -10.78 -6.55
N GLN A 61 12.57 -10.00 -5.64
CA GLN A 61 12.57 -10.30 -4.22
C GLN A 61 11.32 -9.75 -3.54
N LEU A 62 10.73 -10.55 -2.65
CA LEU A 62 9.71 -10.12 -1.70
C LEU A 62 10.22 -10.33 -0.27
N THR A 63 10.33 -9.25 0.49
CA THR A 63 10.63 -9.30 1.93
C THR A 63 9.33 -9.12 2.71
N LEU A 64 8.98 -10.11 3.53
CA LEU A 64 7.79 -10.11 4.38
C LEU A 64 8.14 -9.63 5.79
N ILE A 65 7.35 -8.69 6.31
CA ILE A 65 7.51 -8.16 7.68
C ILE A 65 6.15 -8.22 8.37
N ASP A 66 6.01 -9.14 9.32
CA ASP A 66 4.82 -9.29 10.17
C ASP A 66 5.19 -10.16 11.39
N ASP A 67 5.24 -9.51 12.56
CA ASP A 67 5.58 -10.15 13.84
C ASP A 67 4.33 -10.66 14.58
N THR A 68 3.16 -10.71 13.92
CA THR A 68 1.94 -11.27 14.50
C THR A 68 2.00 -12.79 14.55
N VAL A 69 1.62 -13.38 15.68
CA VAL A 69 1.49 -14.84 15.83
C VAL A 69 0.22 -15.37 15.15
N VAL A 70 0.35 -16.48 14.44
CA VAL A 70 -0.78 -17.20 13.84
C VAL A 70 -1.61 -17.86 14.94
N ASN A 71 -2.86 -17.41 15.08
CA ASN A 71 -3.83 -17.97 16.04
C ASN A 71 -4.98 -18.74 15.38
N ASP A 72 -5.22 -18.54 14.08
CA ASP A 72 -6.25 -19.22 13.29
C ASP A 72 -5.76 -19.36 11.84
N GLU A 73 -5.70 -20.60 11.36
CA GLU A 73 -5.25 -20.94 10.02
C GLU A 73 -6.23 -20.52 8.91
N ARG A 74 -7.48 -20.20 9.23
CA ARG A 74 -8.52 -19.86 8.25
C ARG A 74 -8.48 -18.41 7.79
N THR A 75 -7.62 -17.61 8.43
CA THR A 75 -7.55 -16.17 8.21
C THR A 75 -6.85 -15.81 6.91
N SER A 76 -5.92 -16.62 6.40
CA SER A 76 -5.12 -16.25 5.23
C SER A 76 -4.80 -17.43 4.32
N LEU A 77 -4.79 -17.18 3.01
CA LEU A 77 -4.42 -18.15 1.97
C LEU A 77 -2.96 -18.61 2.03
N LEU A 78 -2.10 -17.87 2.76
CA LEU A 78 -0.67 -18.18 2.90
C LEU A 78 -0.36 -18.97 4.17
N ILE A 79 -1.34 -19.23 5.02
CA ILE A 79 -1.15 -19.90 6.31
C ILE A 79 -1.61 -21.35 6.21
N LYS A 80 -0.75 -22.29 6.63
CA LYS A 80 -1.07 -23.72 6.67
C LYS A 80 -1.64 -24.11 8.06
N LYS A 81 -2.36 -25.23 8.11
CA LYS A 81 -2.97 -25.76 9.36
C LYS A 81 -1.95 -25.97 10.49
N ASN A 82 -0.71 -26.30 10.16
CA ASN A 82 0.35 -26.56 11.13
C ASN A 82 1.19 -25.31 11.47
N SER A 83 0.76 -24.12 11.07
CA SER A 83 1.48 -22.86 11.30
C SER A 83 1.05 -22.13 12.58
N ILE A 84 0.09 -22.67 13.35
CA ILE A 84 -0.37 -22.06 14.61
C ILE A 84 0.82 -21.91 15.57
N GLY A 85 0.97 -20.72 16.14
CA GLY A 85 2.08 -20.37 17.03
C GLY A 85 3.35 -19.83 16.33
N MET A 86 3.41 -19.87 14.99
CA MET A 86 4.49 -19.23 14.21
C MET A 86 4.18 -17.75 13.94
N LEU A 87 5.19 -16.97 13.60
CA LEU A 87 4.98 -15.63 13.04
C LEU A 87 4.32 -15.74 11.66
N ARG A 88 3.37 -14.84 11.36
CA ARG A 88 2.65 -14.81 10.08
C ARG A 88 3.60 -14.69 8.89
N SER A 89 4.63 -13.87 9.02
CA SER A 89 5.66 -13.70 7.98
C SER A 89 6.42 -15.00 7.70
N GLU A 90 6.87 -15.71 8.74
CA GLU A 90 7.57 -16.99 8.64
C GLU A 90 6.68 -18.10 8.05
N ALA A 91 5.45 -18.22 8.56
CA ALA A 91 4.47 -19.18 8.05
C ALA A 91 4.15 -18.95 6.57
N SER A 92 4.04 -17.68 6.16
CA SER A 92 3.73 -17.31 4.78
C SER A 92 4.90 -17.51 3.82
N ARG A 93 6.15 -17.42 4.29
CA ARG A 93 7.36 -17.53 3.47
C ARG A 93 7.38 -18.81 2.64
N GLU A 94 7.05 -19.93 3.26
CA GLU A 94 7.09 -21.24 2.60
C GLU A 94 6.07 -21.34 1.46
N VAL A 95 4.83 -20.89 1.69
CA VAL A 95 3.77 -20.90 0.67
C VAL A 95 4.10 -19.94 -0.47
N CYS A 96 4.56 -18.74 -0.12
CA CYS A 96 5.03 -17.74 -1.08
C CYS A 96 6.12 -18.31 -2.00
N GLN A 97 7.14 -18.97 -1.43
CA GLN A 97 8.23 -19.55 -2.22
C GLN A 97 7.75 -20.66 -3.16
N GLN A 98 6.72 -21.42 -2.78
CA GLN A 98 6.12 -22.47 -3.62
C GLN A 98 5.37 -21.93 -4.83
N PHE A 99 4.79 -20.73 -4.74
CA PHE A 99 4.09 -20.12 -5.88
C PHE A 99 5.02 -19.79 -7.04
N ASN A 100 6.25 -19.34 -6.74
CA ASN A 100 7.23 -19.05 -7.77
C ASN A 100 8.66 -19.23 -7.23
N PRO A 101 9.33 -20.36 -7.53
CA PRO A 101 10.71 -20.61 -7.12
C PRO A 101 11.74 -19.62 -7.66
N SER A 102 11.40 -18.84 -8.69
CA SER A 102 12.29 -17.82 -9.27
C SER A 102 12.34 -16.51 -8.47
N VAL A 103 11.40 -16.31 -7.54
CA VAL A 103 11.34 -15.12 -6.68
C VAL A 103 12.02 -15.43 -5.35
N GLU A 104 12.91 -14.55 -4.88
CA GLU A 104 13.52 -14.68 -3.56
C GLU A 104 12.55 -14.18 -2.49
N VAL A 105 12.13 -15.04 -1.55
CA VAL A 105 11.23 -14.65 -0.45
C VAL A 105 12.00 -14.60 0.87
N LYS A 106 12.06 -13.41 1.49
CA LYS A 106 12.71 -13.17 2.78
C LYS A 106 11.70 -12.83 3.86
N VAL A 107 12.14 -13.00 5.11
CA VAL A 107 11.41 -12.58 6.31
C VAL A 107 12.35 -11.72 7.14
N GLU A 108 11.85 -10.58 7.58
CA GLU A 108 12.54 -9.62 8.43
C GLU A 108 11.62 -9.20 9.58
N SER A 109 12.20 -8.80 10.71
CA SER A 109 11.42 -8.31 11.86
C SER A 109 11.05 -6.85 11.70
N VAL A 110 9.96 -6.41 12.32
CA VAL A 110 9.61 -4.99 12.42
C VAL A 110 10.76 -4.17 13.03
N LYS A 111 11.56 -4.76 13.92
CA LYS A 111 12.70 -4.10 14.56
C LYS A 111 13.85 -3.78 13.59
N SER A 112 13.98 -4.52 12.48
CA SER A 112 15.03 -4.26 11.48
C SER A 112 14.62 -3.18 10.47
N LEU A 113 13.41 -2.63 10.59
CA LEU A 113 12.88 -1.63 9.66
C LEU A 113 13.55 -0.26 9.89
N ASN A 114 14.56 0.02 9.07
CA ASN A 114 15.35 1.24 9.08
C ASN A 114 15.81 1.60 7.65
N GLU A 115 16.51 2.72 7.49
CA GLU A 115 16.96 3.21 6.18
C GLU A 115 17.83 2.19 5.44
N THR A 116 18.64 1.41 6.16
CA THR A 116 19.51 0.38 5.60
C THR A 116 18.72 -0.78 5.01
N LEU A 117 17.61 -1.20 5.64
CA LEU A 117 16.75 -2.24 5.08
C LEU A 117 16.07 -1.78 3.78
N LEU A 118 15.82 -0.48 3.65
CA LEU A 118 15.23 0.11 2.45
C LEU A 118 16.24 0.27 1.30
N GLU A 119 17.54 0.07 1.53
CA GLU A 119 18.55 0.15 0.47
C GLU A 119 18.30 -0.92 -0.60
N GLY A 120 18.12 -0.47 -1.85
CA GLY A 120 17.84 -1.35 -2.99
C GLY A 120 16.39 -1.87 -3.04
N CYS A 121 15.50 -1.37 -2.19
CA CYS A 121 14.07 -1.60 -2.29
C CYS A 121 13.42 -0.60 -3.27
N ASP A 122 12.61 -1.09 -4.20
CA ASP A 122 11.91 -0.23 -5.16
C ASP A 122 10.54 0.24 -4.63
N LEU A 123 9.89 -0.59 -3.81
CA LEU A 123 8.55 -0.34 -3.28
C LEU A 123 8.38 -0.94 -1.88
N LEU A 124 7.93 -0.11 -0.95
CA LEU A 124 7.36 -0.57 0.32
C LEU A 124 5.83 -0.57 0.23
N VAL A 125 5.23 -1.73 0.45
CA VAL A 125 3.79 -1.92 0.59
C VAL A 125 3.45 -2.04 2.06
N ASP A 126 2.58 -1.16 2.52
CA ASP A 126 2.05 -1.12 3.86
C ASP A 126 0.60 -1.60 3.87
N ALA A 127 0.40 -2.82 4.34
CA ALA A 127 -0.88 -3.46 4.56
C ALA A 127 -1.14 -3.72 6.06
N ASN A 128 -0.37 -3.11 6.97
CA ASN A 128 -0.35 -3.52 8.37
C ASN A 128 -1.61 -3.09 9.16
N GLY A 129 -2.30 -2.04 8.71
CA GLY A 129 -3.54 -1.53 9.31
C GLY A 129 -3.35 -0.67 10.57
N ASN A 130 -2.16 -0.61 11.17
CA ASN A 130 -1.83 0.33 12.25
C ASN A 130 -1.40 1.68 11.68
N PHE A 131 -2.29 2.65 11.87
CA PHE A 131 -2.12 4.02 11.42
C PHE A 131 -0.84 4.71 11.92
N LYS A 132 -0.49 4.52 13.20
CA LYS A 132 0.71 5.15 13.78
C LYS A 132 1.97 4.62 13.11
N PHE A 133 2.01 3.30 12.88
CA PHE A 133 3.12 2.67 12.18
C PHE A 133 3.19 3.12 10.72
N SER A 134 2.06 3.25 10.02
CA SER A 134 2.01 3.76 8.65
C SER A 134 2.64 5.16 8.48
N LEU A 135 2.45 6.07 9.44
CA LEU A 135 3.10 7.38 9.41
C LEU A 135 4.63 7.28 9.48
N HIS A 136 5.14 6.37 10.31
CA HIS A 136 6.57 6.10 10.42
C HIS A 136 7.13 5.53 9.10
N LEU A 137 6.47 4.52 8.52
CA LEU A 137 6.85 3.91 7.24
C LEU A 137 6.89 4.93 6.11
N HIS A 138 5.86 5.77 6.00
CA HIS A 138 5.80 6.81 4.98
C HIS A 138 6.94 7.84 5.14
N HIS A 139 7.26 8.25 6.38
CA HIS A 139 8.38 9.14 6.63
C HIS A 139 9.70 8.50 6.22
N LEU A 140 9.93 7.25 6.62
CA LEU A 140 11.14 6.49 6.28
C LEU A 140 11.32 6.38 4.77
N CYS A 141 10.28 5.98 4.03
CA CYS A 141 10.29 5.91 2.58
C CYS A 141 10.56 7.27 1.91
N SER A 142 10.02 8.37 2.47
CA SER A 142 10.25 9.72 1.95
C SER A 142 11.68 10.21 2.12
N VAL A 143 12.38 9.78 3.18
CA VAL A 143 13.79 10.08 3.43
C VAL A 143 14.66 9.23 2.50
N SER A 144 14.41 7.93 2.45
CA SER A 144 15.16 6.96 1.62
C SER A 144 14.83 7.03 0.12
N LYS A 145 13.84 7.83 -0.29
CA LYS A 145 13.35 7.94 -1.68
C LYS A 145 12.85 6.62 -2.28
N VAL A 146 12.25 5.77 -1.44
CA VAL A 146 11.64 4.51 -1.85
C VAL A 146 10.15 4.70 -2.07
N SER A 147 9.60 4.18 -3.18
CA SER A 147 8.16 4.28 -3.46
C SER A 147 7.35 3.63 -2.34
N TYR A 148 6.22 4.24 -1.98
CA TYR A 148 5.41 3.81 -0.85
C TYR A 148 3.96 3.61 -1.29
N MET A 149 3.38 2.47 -0.93
CA MET A 149 1.97 2.17 -1.10
C MET A 149 1.36 1.79 0.25
N CYS A 150 0.21 2.36 0.59
CA CYS A 150 -0.56 1.99 1.78
C CYS A 150 -1.91 1.45 1.34
N CYS A 151 -2.38 0.37 1.96
CA CYS A 151 -3.70 -0.19 1.73
C CYS A 151 -4.32 -0.71 3.04
N THR A 152 -5.64 -0.65 3.14
CA THR A 152 -6.38 -1.32 4.22
C THR A 152 -7.84 -1.55 3.84
N SER A 153 -8.50 -2.42 4.59
CA SER A 153 -9.90 -2.79 4.42
C SER A 153 -10.64 -2.66 5.74
N LEU A 154 -11.86 -2.14 5.68
CA LEU A 154 -12.75 -1.89 6.80
C LEU A 154 -14.15 -2.33 6.39
N GLY A 155 -14.50 -3.56 6.77
CA GLY A 155 -15.77 -4.19 6.37
C GLY A 155 -15.86 -4.36 4.86
N VAL A 156 -16.84 -3.68 4.24
CA VAL A 156 -17.09 -3.75 2.79
C VAL A 156 -16.32 -2.68 1.98
N TYR A 157 -15.58 -1.80 2.67
CA TYR A 157 -14.83 -0.71 2.03
C TYR A 157 -13.33 -0.96 2.14
N SER A 158 -12.61 -0.66 1.05
CA SER A 158 -11.14 -0.70 1.03
C SER A 158 -10.60 0.58 0.43
N PHE A 159 -9.39 0.94 0.85
CA PHE A 159 -8.68 2.07 0.28
C PHE A 159 -7.21 1.72 0.04
N TYR A 160 -6.64 2.35 -0.98
CA TYR A 160 -5.22 2.35 -1.22
C TYR A 160 -4.73 3.75 -1.60
N SER A 161 -3.46 4.01 -1.33
CA SER A 161 -2.76 5.24 -1.64
C SER A 161 -1.35 4.89 -2.08
N MET A 162 -0.85 5.53 -3.13
CA MET A 162 0.50 5.29 -3.64
C MET A 162 1.24 6.62 -3.83
N ASN A 163 2.52 6.62 -3.47
CA ASN A 163 3.45 7.71 -3.66
C ASN A 163 4.71 7.16 -4.34
N CYS A 164 4.87 7.46 -5.63
CA CYS A 164 6.02 7.04 -6.41
C CYS A 164 7.09 8.14 -6.32
N PHE A 165 8.28 7.80 -5.83
CA PHE A 165 9.42 8.72 -5.86
C PHE A 165 10.25 8.41 -7.11
N SER A 166 9.73 8.80 -8.28
CA SER A 166 10.47 8.68 -9.53
C SER A 166 11.56 9.76 -9.59
N SER A 167 12.74 9.38 -10.05
CA SER A 167 13.85 10.28 -10.35
C SER A 167 13.46 11.37 -11.35
N ASN A 168 13.61 12.64 -10.95
CA ASN A 168 13.67 13.89 -11.74
C ASN A 168 12.65 14.21 -12.86
N GLU A 169 11.74 13.32 -13.27
CA GLU A 169 10.80 13.56 -14.40
C GLU A 169 9.37 13.96 -13.98
N ASP A 170 9.04 13.98 -12.68
CA ASP A 170 7.71 14.34 -12.16
C ASP A 170 7.41 15.86 -12.15
N LYS A 171 7.79 16.57 -13.22
CA LYS A 171 7.24 17.92 -13.51
C LYS A 171 6.13 17.90 -14.55
N ASN A 172 6.02 16.86 -15.36
CA ASN A 172 5.10 16.82 -16.52
C ASN A 172 4.22 15.55 -16.59
N PHE A 173 3.83 14.95 -15.46
CA PHE A 173 2.79 13.93 -15.51
C PHE A 173 1.42 14.59 -15.73
N GLU A 174 1.07 14.85 -17.00
CA GLU A 174 -0.32 15.06 -17.39
C GLU A 174 -1.05 13.72 -17.33
N VAL A 175 -2.01 13.63 -16.40
CA VAL A 175 -2.96 12.52 -16.33
C VAL A 175 -3.63 12.39 -17.71
N PRO A 176 -3.60 11.22 -18.37
CA PRO A 176 -4.28 11.03 -19.65
C PRO A 176 -5.78 11.20 -19.44
N THR A 177 -6.31 12.38 -19.76
CA THR A 177 -7.73 12.72 -19.56
C THR A 177 -8.64 12.08 -20.62
N LYS A 178 -8.09 11.24 -21.52
CA LYS A 178 -8.79 10.74 -22.72
C LYS A 178 -9.61 9.45 -22.52
N ALA A 179 -9.76 8.94 -21.29
CA ALA A 179 -10.60 7.75 -21.04
C ALA A 179 -12.07 8.07 -20.66
N LEU A 180 -12.47 9.34 -20.63
CA LEU A 180 -13.86 9.75 -20.42
C LEU A 180 -14.31 10.62 -21.60
N HIS A 181 -14.53 9.99 -22.76
CA HIS A 181 -15.39 10.60 -23.77
C HIS A 181 -16.83 10.51 -23.26
N LEU A 182 -17.30 11.61 -22.67
CA LEU A 182 -18.71 11.90 -22.52
C LEU A 182 -19.19 12.47 -23.86
N ASP A 183 -20.20 11.84 -24.42
CA ASP A 183 -20.87 12.17 -25.67
C ASP A 183 -21.50 13.58 -25.58
N ASP A 184 -21.38 14.36 -26.66
CA ASP A 184 -21.76 15.79 -26.77
C ASP A 184 -23.25 16.10 -26.55
N SER A 185 -24.07 15.17 -26.04
CA SER A 185 -25.50 15.37 -25.80
C SER A 185 -25.88 15.77 -24.38
N GLY A 186 -24.93 16.00 -23.46
CA GLY A 186 -25.14 16.85 -22.28
C GLY A 186 -26.40 16.58 -21.44
N LYS A 187 -26.82 15.31 -21.28
CA LYS A 187 -27.95 14.92 -20.44
C LYS A 187 -27.64 13.69 -19.60
N ASN A 188 -27.03 13.94 -18.45
CA ASN A 188 -27.30 13.20 -17.23
C ASN A 188 -27.19 14.17 -16.03
N SER A 189 -28.19 15.04 -15.92
CA SER A 189 -28.51 15.75 -14.68
C SER A 189 -29.20 14.72 -13.77
N ASP A 190 -28.55 14.15 -12.76
CA ASP A 190 -28.48 14.76 -11.43
C ASP A 190 -27.44 14.10 -10.50
N VAL A 191 -26.39 13.44 -11.02
CA VAL A 191 -25.36 12.80 -10.17
C VAL A 191 -24.00 13.50 -10.20
N ASP A 192 -23.65 14.24 -11.25
CA ASP A 192 -22.26 14.65 -11.39
C ASP A 192 -21.95 16.10 -11.03
N ARG A 193 -22.94 16.98 -10.80
CA ARG A 193 -22.63 18.41 -10.57
C ARG A 193 -22.02 18.71 -9.21
N GLU A 194 -22.48 18.03 -8.16
CA GLU A 194 -21.93 18.18 -6.80
C GLU A 194 -20.59 17.48 -6.65
N ILE A 195 -20.42 16.28 -7.23
CA ILE A 195 -19.16 15.53 -7.19
C ILE A 195 -18.10 16.26 -8.03
N VAL A 196 -18.44 16.75 -9.23
CA VAL A 196 -17.54 17.54 -10.06
C VAL A 196 -17.17 18.87 -9.39
N ASN A 197 -18.09 19.51 -8.67
CA ASN A 197 -17.76 20.72 -7.89
C ASN A 197 -16.92 20.42 -6.64
N LEU A 198 -17.11 19.28 -5.96
CA LEU A 198 -16.26 18.83 -4.87
C LEU A 198 -14.84 18.55 -5.36
N VAL A 199 -14.70 17.88 -6.50
CA VAL A 199 -13.41 17.53 -7.13
C VAL A 199 -12.71 18.76 -7.74
N ASN A 200 -13.47 19.72 -8.29
CA ASN A 200 -12.93 20.95 -8.87
C ASN A 200 -12.62 22.04 -7.85
N ASN A 201 -13.10 21.92 -6.61
CA ASN A 201 -12.72 22.84 -5.55
C ASN A 201 -11.20 22.68 -5.32
N LYS A 202 -10.44 23.76 -5.50
CA LYS A 202 -8.96 23.79 -5.56
C LYS A 202 -8.26 23.27 -4.30
N GLN A 203 -9.01 22.83 -3.29
CA GLN A 203 -8.54 22.28 -2.03
C GLN A 203 -8.20 20.78 -2.06
N PHE A 204 -8.59 19.99 -3.06
CA PHE A 204 -8.60 18.50 -2.97
C PHE A 204 -7.53 17.74 -3.78
N ARG A 205 -6.43 18.38 -4.19
CA ARG A 205 -5.44 17.79 -5.13
C ARG A 205 -4.29 16.97 -4.53
N SER A 206 -4.26 16.72 -3.22
CA SER A 206 -3.12 16.04 -2.57
C SER A 206 -3.53 14.73 -1.92
N VAL A 207 -2.79 13.66 -2.18
CA VAL A 207 -2.94 12.31 -1.59
C VAL A 207 -3.03 12.37 -0.06
N LYS A 208 -2.31 13.31 0.58
CA LYS A 208 -2.39 13.56 2.02
C LYS A 208 -3.79 14.01 2.48
N LYS A 209 -4.53 14.77 1.66
CA LYS A 209 -5.88 15.22 2.01
C LYS A 209 -6.93 14.13 1.85
N CYS A 210 -6.80 13.26 0.84
CA CYS A 210 -7.68 12.09 0.71
C CYS A 210 -7.55 11.15 1.93
N PHE A 211 -6.33 10.95 2.41
CA PHE A 211 -6.05 10.19 3.62
C PHE A 211 -6.69 10.80 4.88
N LEU A 212 -6.52 12.12 5.07
CA LEU A 212 -7.14 12.84 6.19
C LEU A 212 -8.68 12.77 6.15
N ILE A 213 -9.28 12.80 4.96
CA ILE A 213 -10.74 12.65 4.76
C ILE A 213 -11.18 11.25 5.17
N ILE A 214 -10.44 10.22 4.79
CA ILE A 214 -10.75 8.83 5.16
C ILE A 214 -10.68 8.67 6.68
N CYS A 215 -9.63 9.18 7.33
CA CYS A 215 -9.51 9.13 8.78
C CYS A 215 -10.64 9.90 9.51
N ALA A 216 -11.02 11.07 9.01
CA ALA A 216 -12.15 11.82 9.54
C ALA A 216 -13.47 11.06 9.37
N LYS A 217 -13.65 10.38 8.24
CA LYS A 217 -14.85 9.59 7.93
C LYS A 217 -14.97 8.40 8.86
N LEU A 218 -13.89 7.66 9.07
CA LEU A 218 -13.89 6.51 9.94
C LEU A 218 -14.17 6.88 11.40
N LEU A 219 -13.56 7.97 11.89
CA LEU A 219 -13.85 8.47 13.24
C LEU A 219 -15.31 8.93 13.39
N PHE A 220 -15.87 9.54 12.35
CA PHE A 220 -17.27 9.93 12.33
C PHE A 220 -18.18 8.70 12.41
N GLU A 221 -17.94 7.70 11.56
CA GLU A 221 -18.75 6.49 11.48
C GLU A 221 -18.66 5.65 12.78
N MET A 222 -17.49 5.60 13.42
CA MET A 222 -17.32 4.97 14.73
C MET A 222 -18.04 5.71 15.86
N LYS A 223 -18.08 7.04 15.83
CA LYS A 223 -18.74 7.85 16.87
C LYS A 223 -20.26 7.73 16.81
N HIS A 224 -20.80 7.64 15.60
CA HIS A 224 -22.25 7.70 15.36
C HIS A 224 -22.89 6.35 15.03
N ASP A 225 -22.08 5.28 14.94
CA ASP A 225 -22.49 3.91 14.58
C ASP A 225 -23.35 3.86 13.30
N ARG A 226 -23.04 4.75 12.35
CA ARG A 226 -23.75 4.89 11.06
C ARG A 226 -22.84 5.51 10.02
N MET A 227 -23.14 5.23 8.75
CA MET A 227 -22.39 5.81 7.62
C MET A 227 -22.61 7.32 7.48
N LEU A 228 -21.56 8.02 7.06
CA LEU A 228 -21.61 9.45 6.76
C LEU A 228 -22.39 9.69 5.45
N ASP A 229 -23.52 10.40 5.52
CA ASP A 229 -24.41 10.68 4.39
C ASP A 229 -24.93 12.13 4.44
N PHE A 230 -24.25 13.02 3.70
CA PHE A 230 -24.59 14.44 3.65
C PHE A 230 -25.94 14.74 2.97
N LYS A 231 -26.50 13.80 2.20
CA LYS A 231 -27.82 13.99 1.58
C LYS A 231 -28.96 13.79 2.57
N ARG A 232 -28.77 12.89 3.54
CA ARG A 232 -29.77 12.61 4.58
C ARG A 232 -29.57 13.46 5.83
N HIS A 233 -28.33 13.81 6.14
CA HIS A 233 -27.94 14.58 7.32
C HIS A 233 -26.97 15.70 6.93
N PRO A 234 -27.48 16.81 6.37
CA PRO A 234 -26.63 17.94 5.95
C PRO A 234 -25.88 18.58 7.12
N ASP A 235 -26.41 18.47 8.34
CA ASP A 235 -25.79 19.00 9.57
C ASP A 235 -24.51 18.25 9.98
N ASP A 236 -24.28 17.03 9.44
CA ASP A 236 -23.07 16.25 9.69
C ASP A 236 -21.83 16.85 9.00
N ALA A 237 -22.02 17.77 8.04
CA ALA A 237 -20.94 18.41 7.29
C ALA A 237 -19.99 19.20 8.18
N ASP A 238 -20.52 20.02 9.10
CA ASP A 238 -19.71 20.84 9.99
C ASP A 238 -18.97 19.99 11.02
N GLU A 239 -19.61 18.93 11.53
CA GLU A 239 -18.99 18.00 12.46
C GLU A 239 -17.88 17.18 11.78
N PHE A 240 -18.13 16.69 10.57
CA PHE A 240 -17.15 15.99 9.76
C PHE A 240 -15.95 16.89 9.44
N LEU A 241 -16.17 18.14 9.06
CA LEU A 241 -15.09 19.11 8.82
C LEU A 241 -14.30 19.41 10.10
N ALA A 242 -14.96 19.50 11.26
CA ALA A 242 -14.29 19.65 12.54
C ALA A 242 -13.46 18.40 12.92
N MET A 243 -13.96 17.20 12.63
CA MET A 243 -13.19 15.96 12.79
C MET A 243 -12.01 15.92 11.83
N PHE A 244 -12.21 16.32 10.59
CA PHE A 244 -11.16 16.43 9.59
C PHE A 244 -10.06 17.39 10.02
N ASP A 245 -10.40 18.57 10.53
CA ASP A 245 -9.41 19.52 11.03
C ASP A 245 -8.71 19.02 12.29
N LYS A 246 -9.39 18.28 13.18
CA LYS A 246 -8.75 17.60 14.32
C LYS A 246 -7.77 16.52 13.87
N VAL A 247 -8.17 15.70 12.91
CA VAL A 247 -7.36 14.62 12.32
C VAL A 247 -6.14 15.20 11.62
N LYS A 248 -6.34 16.27 10.85
CA LYS A 248 -5.29 17.06 10.20
C LYS A 248 -4.34 17.71 11.20
N ALA A 249 -4.84 18.27 12.30
CA ALA A 249 -4.01 18.85 13.35
C ALA A 249 -3.14 17.80 14.05
N ARG A 250 -3.67 16.59 14.30
CA ARG A 250 -2.92 15.48 14.89
C ARG A 250 -1.87 14.92 13.94
N ILE A 251 -2.25 14.58 12.72
CA ILE A 251 -1.37 13.89 11.75
C ILE A 251 -0.23 14.79 11.24
N MET A 252 -0.38 16.11 11.31
CA MET A 252 0.65 17.06 10.88
C MET A 252 1.61 17.48 12.00
N ASP A 253 1.43 17.04 13.25
CA ASP A 253 2.35 17.37 14.33
C ASP A 253 3.56 16.42 14.38
N ARG A 254 4.76 16.96 14.54
CA ARG A 254 6.03 16.19 14.57
C ARG A 254 6.20 15.39 15.87
N SER A 255 5.45 15.74 16.90
CA SER A 255 5.42 15.06 18.20
C SER A 255 4.94 13.62 18.09
N ASP A 256 3.91 13.36 17.26
CA ASP A 256 3.30 12.03 17.08
C ASP A 256 4.22 11.03 16.38
N VAL A 257 5.13 11.48 15.50
CA VAL A 257 6.17 10.61 14.90
C VAL A 257 7.17 10.15 15.97
N LYS A 258 7.50 11.03 16.91
CA LYS A 258 8.40 10.72 18.03
C LYS A 258 7.72 9.77 19.03
N ILE A 259 6.45 10.02 19.34
CA ILE A 259 5.62 9.16 20.20
C ILE A 259 5.41 7.78 19.56
N ALA A 260 5.07 7.71 18.26
CA ALA A 260 4.92 6.43 17.56
C ALA A 260 6.23 5.63 17.57
N LYS A 261 7.38 6.29 17.38
CA LYS A 261 8.70 5.67 17.48
C LYS A 261 9.00 5.16 18.90
N GLU A 262 8.66 5.93 19.93
CA GLU A 262 8.86 5.55 21.33
C GLU A 262 7.92 4.40 21.77
N GLU A 263 6.64 4.43 21.38
CA GLU A 263 5.66 3.38 21.66
C GLU A 263 6.01 2.06 20.96
N LEU A 264 6.45 2.09 19.69
CA LEU A 264 6.93 0.90 18.96
C LEU A 264 8.13 0.23 19.63
N MET A 265 9.00 1.01 20.28
CA MET A 265 10.13 0.45 21.03
C MET A 265 9.67 -0.12 22.38
N ASN A 266 8.73 0.53 23.05
CA ASN A 266 8.25 0.13 24.38
C ASN A 266 7.31 -1.09 24.37
N ASP A 267 6.44 -1.25 23.34
CA ASP A 267 5.58 -2.45 23.22
C ASP A 267 6.39 -3.74 23.02
N SER A 268 7.67 -3.62 22.66
CA SER A 268 8.57 -4.74 22.43
C SER A 268 9.34 -5.23 23.67
N ASP A 269 9.21 -4.51 24.80
CA ASP A 269 9.82 -4.85 26.10
C ASP A 269 8.80 -5.44 27.10
N SER A 270 7.51 -5.47 26.75
CA SER A 270 6.44 -6.01 27.62
C SER A 270 5.87 -7.37 27.17
N SER A 271 6.63 -8.15 26.39
CA SER A 271 6.25 -9.52 25.96
C SER A 271 7.24 -10.56 26.46
#